data_AF-A0A183TMU1-F1
#
_entry.id   AF-A0A183TMU1-F1
#
_cell.length_a   1.000
_cell.length_b   1.000
_cell.length_c   1.000
_cell.angle_alpha   90.00
_cell.angle_beta   90.00
_cell.angle_gamma   90.00
#
_symmetry.space_group_name_H-M   'P 1'
#
loop_
_entity.id
_entity.type
_entity.pdbx_description
1 polymer ?
#
loop_
_entity_poly.entity_id
_entity_poly.type
_entity_poly.pdbx_seq_one_letter_code
_entity_poly.pdbx_strand_id
1 'polypeptide(L)'
;MVRQLYDGMTAHVTDNGTVSEAFAVSNEVKEGCVLAPTLFSLMFSAMLMDAYRNEQPGIRIAYRTDGHLLNSRRMQASTRVSTTTVHDLLFADECALNTVTEESMQRSMDLFAAGYADFG
;
A
#
# COMPACT_ATOMS: atom_id res chain seq x y z
N MET A 1 3.96 7.96 16.97
CA MET A 1 2.53 8.36 17.00
C MET A 1 1.60 7.14 17.10
N VAL A 2 1.82 6.08 16.32
CA VAL A 2 0.98 4.85 16.35
C VAL A 2 1.02 4.09 17.69
N ARG A 3 2.18 4.01 18.36
CA ARG A 3 2.32 3.32 19.66
C ARG A 3 1.36 3.82 20.75
N GLN A 4 1.00 5.11 20.74
CA GLN A 4 0.07 5.68 21.73
C GLN A 4 -1.37 5.14 21.61
N LEU A 5 -1.77 4.62 20.44
CA LEU A 5 -3.11 4.08 20.23
C LEU A 5 -3.31 2.72 20.92
N TYR A 6 -2.22 2.03 21.25
CA TYR A 6 -2.21 0.66 21.79
C TYR A 6 -1.45 0.54 23.11
N ASP A 7 -0.89 1.64 23.63
CA ASP A 7 -0.08 1.64 24.86
C ASP A 7 -0.96 1.25 26.05
N GLY A 8 -0.60 0.16 26.74
CA GLY A 8 -1.40 -0.41 27.84
C GLY A 8 -2.57 -1.30 27.40
N MET A 9 -2.72 -1.61 26.10
CA MET A 9 -3.74 -2.54 25.64
C MET A 9 -3.37 -3.98 26.03
N THR A 10 -4.29 -4.67 26.72
CA THR A 10 -4.16 -6.10 27.06
C THR A 10 -5.29 -6.91 26.44
N ALA A 11 -4.98 -8.10 25.93
CA ALA A 11 -5.94 -9.04 25.37
C ALA A 11 -5.98 -10.35 26.19
N HIS A 12 -7.08 -11.08 26.07
CA HIS A 12 -7.24 -12.45 26.57
C HIS A 12 -7.87 -13.30 25.45
N VAL A 13 -7.53 -14.57 25.41
CA VAL A 13 -8.09 -15.53 24.46
C VAL A 13 -9.12 -16.38 25.19
N THR A 14 -10.32 -16.50 24.63
CA THR A 14 -11.34 -17.41 25.13
C THR A 14 -11.43 -18.60 24.18
N ASP A 15 -11.12 -19.79 24.68
CA ASP A 15 -11.28 -21.04 23.95
C ASP A 15 -12.13 -22.02 24.76
N ASN A 16 -13.20 -22.51 24.14
CA ASN A 16 -14.14 -23.48 24.73
C ASN A 16 -14.62 -23.11 26.16
N GLY A 17 -14.83 -21.82 26.42
CA GLY A 17 -15.27 -21.29 27.73
C GLY A 17 -14.15 -21.05 28.75
N THR A 18 -12.90 -21.38 28.43
CA THR A 18 -11.72 -21.08 29.25
C THR A 18 -11.08 -19.79 28.76
N VAL A 19 -10.82 -18.85 29.68
CA VAL A 19 -10.20 -17.55 29.37
C VAL A 19 -8.73 -17.57 29.79
N SER A 20 -7.83 -17.15 28.90
CA SER A 20 -6.39 -17.03 29.20
C SER A 20 -6.10 -15.87 30.15
N GLU A 21 -4.91 -15.87 30.75
CA GLU A 21 -4.39 -14.68 31.41
C GLU A 21 -4.27 -13.51 30.42
N ALA A 22 -4.43 -12.28 30.92
CA ALA A 22 -4.31 -11.08 30.11
C ALA A 22 -2.85 -10.84 29.72
N PHE A 23 -2.58 -10.63 28.42
CA PHE A 23 -1.26 -10.32 27.90
C PHE A 23 -1.27 -9.00 27.14
N ALA A 24 -0.13 -8.30 27.13
CA ALA A 24 0.00 -7.02 26.44
C ALA A 24 0.00 -7.22 24.91
N VAL A 25 -0.79 -6.42 24.20
CA VAL A 25 -0.80 -6.40 22.73
C VAL A 25 0.36 -5.51 22.28
N SER A 26 1.39 -6.12 21.69
CA SER A 26 2.61 -5.39 21.30
C SER A 26 2.62 -4.92 19.86
N ASN A 27 2.09 -5.72 18.92
CA ASN A 27 2.33 -5.53 17.48
C ASN A 27 1.08 -5.68 16.61
N GLU A 28 -0.07 -6.07 17.17
CA GLU A 28 -1.27 -6.41 16.39
C GLU A 28 -2.34 -5.33 16.52
N VAL A 29 -2.96 -4.98 15.39
CA VAL A 29 -4.19 -4.20 15.38
C VAL A 29 -5.36 -5.18 15.49
N LYS A 30 -6.30 -4.90 16.40
CA LYS A 30 -7.52 -5.71 16.55
C LYS A 30 -8.28 -5.81 15.21
N GLU A 31 -8.60 -7.03 14.79
CA GLU A 31 -9.48 -7.29 13.65
C GLU A 31 -10.84 -6.58 13.84
N GLY A 32 -11.33 -5.93 12.78
CA GLY A 32 -12.54 -5.08 12.85
C GLY A 32 -12.30 -3.69 13.45
N CYS A 33 -11.05 -3.30 13.74
CA CYS A 33 -10.72 -1.91 14.02
C CYS A 33 -10.89 -1.07 12.75
N VAL A 34 -11.79 -0.09 12.78
CA VAL A 34 -12.06 0.84 11.66
C VAL A 34 -10.79 1.55 11.16
N LEU A 35 -9.80 1.72 12.03
CA LEU A 35 -8.53 2.39 11.69
C LEU A 35 -7.47 1.44 11.12
N ALA A 36 -7.62 0.12 11.27
CA ALA A 36 -6.62 -0.85 10.81
C ALA A 36 -6.35 -0.73 9.30
N PRO A 37 -7.37 -0.66 8.42
CA PRO A 37 -7.14 -0.56 6.98
C PRO A 37 -6.43 0.75 6.60
N THR A 38 -6.74 1.85 7.30
CA THR A 38 -6.09 3.15 7.07
C THR A 38 -4.64 3.15 7.53
N LEU A 39 -4.34 2.58 8.70
CA LEU A 39 -2.97 2.47 9.21
C LEU A 39 -2.12 1.55 8.35
N PHE A 40 -2.69 0.41 7.92
CA PHE A 40 -2.05 -0.49 6.98
C PHE A 40 -1.74 0.22 5.66
N SER A 41 -2.72 0.91 5.07
CA SER A 41 -2.52 1.66 3.82
C SER A 41 -1.42 2.72 3.96
N LEU A 42 -1.38 3.47 5.07
CA LEU A 42 -0.36 4.50 5.30
C LEU A 42 1.04 3.91 5.44
N MET A 43 1.19 2.82 6.21
CA MET A 43 2.48 2.15 6.39
C MET A 43 2.95 1.54 5.08
N PHE A 44 2.05 0.88 4.36
CA PHE A 44 2.33 0.26 3.07
C PHE A 44 2.73 1.30 2.02
N SER A 45 2.02 2.42 1.92
CA SER A 45 2.41 3.52 1.01
C SER A 45 3.76 4.13 1.36
N ALA A 46 4.07 4.30 2.65
CA ALA A 46 5.37 4.83 3.08
C ALA A 46 6.52 3.87 2.74
N MET A 47 6.33 2.57 2.98
CA MET A 47 7.30 1.53 2.63
C MET A 47 7.53 1.45 1.12
N LEU A 48 6.46 1.48 0.31
CA LEU A 48 6.60 1.50 -1.15
C LEU A 48 7.30 2.76 -1.66
N MET A 49 7.01 3.93 -1.07
CA MET A 49 7.72 5.17 -1.41
C MET A 49 9.22 5.09 -1.14
N ASP A 50 9.64 4.34 -0.11
CA ASP A 50 11.05 4.14 0.21
C ASP A 50 11.70 3.06 -0.67
N ALA A 51 11.05 1.90 -0.83
CA ALA A 51 11.53 0.81 -1.66
C ALA A 51 11.67 1.21 -3.15
N TYR A 52 10.72 2.00 -3.67
CA TYR A 52 10.73 2.50 -5.04
C TYR A 52 11.34 3.90 -5.17
N ARG A 53 12.08 4.39 -4.17
CA ARG A 53 12.62 5.76 -4.22
C ARG A 53 13.57 6.00 -5.39
N ASN A 54 14.30 4.95 -5.78
CA ASN A 54 15.33 5.00 -6.84
C ASN A 54 14.90 4.30 -8.13
N GLU A 55 13.76 3.63 -8.14
CA GLU A 55 13.23 2.91 -9.30
C GLU A 55 11.80 3.34 -9.59
N GLN A 56 11.36 3.28 -10.85
CA GLN A 56 9.96 3.55 -11.20
C GLN A 56 9.26 2.29 -11.73
N PRO A 57 9.11 1.22 -10.92
CA PRO A 57 8.26 0.10 -11.27
C PRO A 57 6.81 0.57 -11.23
N GLY A 58 6.18 0.74 -12.38
CA GLY A 58 4.86 1.36 -12.45
C GLY A 58 4.31 1.42 -13.87
N ILE A 59 2.98 1.51 -13.99
CA ILE A 59 2.34 1.78 -15.28
C ILE A 59 2.30 3.29 -15.51
N ARG A 60 2.86 3.74 -16.63
CA ARG A 60 2.79 5.13 -17.06
C ARG A 60 1.44 5.39 -17.70
N ILE A 61 0.63 6.25 -17.07
CA ILE A 61 -0.65 6.68 -17.57
C ILE A 61 -0.51 8.09 -18.13
N ALA A 62 -0.66 8.22 -19.44
CA ALA A 62 -0.84 9.51 -20.08
C ALA A 62 -2.27 10.00 -19.86
N TYR A 63 -2.45 11.24 -19.43
CA TYR A 63 -3.77 11.83 -19.21
C TYR A 63 -3.83 13.29 -19.69
N ARG A 64 -5.07 13.77 -19.89
CA ARG A 64 -5.39 15.17 -20.17
C ARG A 64 -6.62 15.57 -19.36
N THR A 65 -6.68 16.82 -18.93
CA THR A 65 -7.80 17.39 -18.17
C THR A 65 -8.75 18.24 -19.02
N ASP A 66 -8.59 18.24 -20.35
CA ASP A 66 -9.26 19.17 -21.28
C ASP A 66 -10.69 18.76 -21.73
N GLY A 67 -11.42 18.01 -20.90
CA GLY A 67 -12.89 17.90 -20.97
C GLY A 67 -13.50 16.98 -22.03
N HIS A 68 -12.71 16.17 -22.76
CA HIS A 68 -13.25 15.25 -23.78
C HIS A 68 -12.57 13.87 -23.75
N LEU A 69 -13.12 12.97 -22.94
CA LEU A 69 -12.57 11.63 -22.66
C LEU A 69 -12.47 10.71 -23.90
N LEU A 70 -13.32 10.90 -24.92
CA LEU A 70 -13.44 9.98 -26.05
C LEU A 70 -12.57 10.33 -27.27
N ASN A 71 -11.75 11.38 -27.20
CA ASN A 71 -10.92 11.79 -28.34
C ASN A 71 -9.48 11.28 -28.24
N SER A 72 -9.24 10.06 -28.71
CA SER A 72 -7.92 9.42 -28.68
C SER A 72 -6.84 10.17 -29.47
N ARG A 73 -7.21 10.90 -30.53
CA ARG A 73 -6.27 11.73 -31.30
C ARG A 73 -5.60 12.81 -30.44
N ARG A 74 -6.28 13.30 -29.40
CA ARG A 74 -5.72 14.28 -28.46
C ARG A 74 -4.67 13.66 -27.52
N MET A 75 -4.75 12.37 -27.26
CA MET A 75 -3.73 11.65 -26.49
C MET A 75 -2.43 11.47 -27.31
N GLN A 76 -2.51 11.50 -28.64
CA GLN A 76 -1.35 11.42 -29.54
C GLN A 76 -0.64 12.77 -29.74
N ALA A 77 -1.23 13.88 -29.28
CA ALA A 77 -0.60 15.18 -29.40
C ALA A 77 0.51 15.35 -28.34
N SER A 78 1.68 15.87 -28.72
CA SER A 78 2.80 16.06 -27.77
C SER A 78 2.57 17.19 -26.75
N THR A 79 1.57 18.06 -26.98
CA THR A 79 1.28 19.19 -26.13
C THR A 79 0.06 18.92 -25.24
N ARG A 80 0.12 19.41 -24.00
CA ARG A 80 -0.94 19.33 -22.98
C ARG A 80 -1.30 17.91 -22.52
N VAL A 81 -0.45 16.92 -22.82
CA VAL A 81 -0.53 15.57 -22.24
C VAL A 81 0.42 15.51 -21.06
N SER A 82 -0.13 15.16 -19.89
CA SER A 82 0.67 14.84 -18.70
C SER A 82 0.83 13.34 -18.59
N THR A 83 1.89 12.88 -17.94
CA THR A 83 2.07 11.47 -17.62
C THR A 83 2.25 11.34 -16.13
N THR A 84 1.50 10.44 -15.51
CA THR A 84 1.72 10.01 -14.13
C THR A 84 2.10 8.55 -14.13
N THR A 85 2.88 8.12 -13.15
CA THR A 85 3.19 6.70 -12.94
C THR A 85 2.32 6.21 -11.80
N VAL A 86 1.62 5.10 -12.01
CA VAL A 86 0.85 4.41 -10.98
C VAL A 86 1.62 3.16 -10.58
N HIS A 87 2.05 3.11 -9.32
CA HIS A 87 2.89 2.04 -8.77
C HIS A 87 2.04 0.95 -8.11
N ASP A 88 1.00 1.37 -7.38
CA ASP A 88 0.15 0.51 -6.57
C ASP A 88 -1.32 0.94 -6.63
N LEU A 89 -2.21 -0.02 -6.43
CA LEU A 89 -3.63 0.20 -6.14
C LEU A 89 -3.93 -0.45 -4.79
N LEU A 90 -4.25 0.37 -3.80
CA LEU A 90 -4.57 -0.06 -2.44
C LEU A 90 -6.07 -0.02 -2.17
N PHE A 91 -6.61 -1.12 -1.64
CA PHE A 91 -7.96 -1.18 -1.10
C PHE A 91 -7.98 -2.00 0.20
N ALA A 92 -8.22 -1.31 1.32
CA ALA A 92 -8.16 -1.92 2.65
C ALA A 92 -6.83 -2.65 2.89
N ASP A 93 -6.86 -3.98 3.04
CA ASP A 93 -5.71 -4.86 3.20
C ASP A 93 -5.18 -5.44 1.88
N GLU A 94 -5.88 -5.25 0.76
CA GLU A 94 -5.46 -5.72 -0.55
C GLU A 94 -4.62 -4.67 -1.30
N CYS A 95 -3.53 -5.12 -1.92
CA CYS A 95 -2.71 -4.31 -2.82
C CYS A 95 -2.49 -5.02 -4.15
N ALA A 96 -2.67 -4.29 -5.26
CA ALA A 96 -2.22 -4.70 -6.58
C ALA A 96 -1.03 -3.83 -7.03
N LEU A 97 0.14 -4.45 -7.22
CA LEU A 97 1.31 -3.80 -7.80
C LEU A 97 1.18 -3.76 -9.33
N ASN A 98 1.42 -2.60 -9.92
CA ASN A 98 1.18 -2.38 -11.35
C ASN A 98 2.50 -2.27 -12.10
N THR A 99 2.79 -3.23 -12.97
CA THR A 99 4.02 -3.22 -13.78
C THR A 99 3.72 -3.65 -15.21
N VAL A 100 4.57 -3.25 -16.16
CA VAL A 100 4.31 -3.43 -17.60
C VAL A 100 4.87 -4.76 -18.11
N THR A 101 5.90 -5.30 -17.46
CA THR A 101 6.57 -6.55 -17.86
C THR A 101 6.76 -7.49 -16.67
N GLU A 102 6.86 -8.79 -16.94
CA GLU A 102 7.14 -9.81 -15.93
C GLU A 102 8.47 -9.55 -15.21
N GLU A 103 9.53 -9.18 -15.93
CA GLU A 103 10.80 -8.78 -15.31
C GLU A 103 10.64 -7.59 -14.36
N SER A 104 9.84 -6.60 -14.73
CA SER A 104 9.56 -5.46 -13.85
C SER A 104 8.69 -5.84 -12.65
N MET A 105 7.83 -6.86 -12.78
CA MET A 105 7.07 -7.43 -11.67
C MET A 105 8.00 -8.14 -10.68
N GLN A 106 8.91 -8.98 -11.17
CA GLN A 106 9.88 -9.68 -10.32
C GLN A 106 10.75 -8.67 -9.58
N ARG A 107 11.28 -7.67 -10.29
CA ARG A 107 12.08 -6.60 -9.69
C ARG A 107 11.29 -5.77 -8.66
N SER A 108 10.03 -5.47 -8.94
CA SER A 108 9.13 -4.80 -7.99
C SER A 108 8.93 -5.63 -6.72
N MET A 109 8.80 -6.95 -6.85
CA MET A 109 8.68 -7.85 -5.70
C MET A 109 9.97 -8.00 -4.91
N ASP A 110 11.12 -8.03 -5.58
CA ASP A 110 12.42 -8.07 -4.92
C ASP A 110 12.66 -6.79 -4.08
N LEU A 111 12.32 -5.63 -4.63
CA LEU A 111 12.36 -4.35 -3.92
C LEU A 111 11.36 -4.29 -2.77
N PHE A 112 10.13 -4.80 -2.98
CA PHE A 112 9.13 -4.89 -1.94
C PHE A 112 9.62 -5.76 -0.77
N ALA A 113 10.17 -6.94 -1.06
CA ALA A 113 10.70 -7.86 -0.05
C ALA A 113 11.88 -7.25 0.73
N ALA A 114 12.78 -6.53 0.03
CA ALA A 114 13.88 -5.83 0.67
C ALA A 114 13.38 -4.72 1.60
N GLY A 115 12.45 -3.87 1.13
CA GLY A 115 11.86 -2.81 1.94
C GLY A 115 11.04 -3.36 3.11
N TYR A 116 10.33 -4.48 2.93
CA TYR A 116 9.58 -5.10 4.02
C TYR A 116 10.48 -5.54 5.18
N ALA A 117 11.71 -6.00 4.90
CA ALA A 117 12.66 -6.37 5.95
C ALA A 117 13.11 -5.17 6.82
N ASP A 118 13.02 -3.95 6.30
CA ASP A 118 13.39 -2.72 7.03
C ASP A 118 12.23 -2.13 7.86
N PHE A 119 10.99 -2.52 7.55
CA PHE A 119 9.76 -2.00 8.18
C PHE A 119 8.97 -3.04 9.01
N GLY A 120 9.27 -4.34 8.83
CA GLY A 120 8.63 -5.48 9.48
C GLY A 120 9.26 -5.92 10.80
#